data_AF-A0A918QWK9-F1
#
_entry.id   AF-A0A918QWK9-F1
#
_cell.length_a   1.000
_cell.length_b   1.000
_cell.length_c   1.000
_cell.angle_alpha   90.00
_cell.angle_beta   90.00
_cell.angle_gamma   90.00
#
_symmetry.space_group_name_H-M   'P 1'
#
loop_
_entity.id
_entity.type
_entity.pdbx_description
1 polymer ?
#
loop_
_entity_poly.entity_id
_entity_poly.type
_entity_poly.pdbx_seq_one_letter_code
_entity_poly.pdbx_strand_id
1 'polypeptide(L)'
;MATQPSPRPAYQLPSSQALGAAVTKALDDARQATEQLGRVMAVVTAAAVRDVLTGHQPSALFDAARLELVEGEDGSLFPTGRYWTQAGEERTFTETVGQTEAGNAVHDMSGWTAYLDDATRHAWYPLCEELPDRDGRPAYALDLARAAALTIDEPAPAEPAGEKSTMVEVMVCANDRDRYPALVDPADQRDGYVRPWFDLATVRRIAADTQRDARQHGHGSIDTVHVLSGRVNRTRHTVVLVVCWMWLGGDRREQAVEVLPPSADGRYAVGGFDWCWYALDGDLNPQIPFRPAP
;
A
#
# COMPACT_ATOMS: atom_id res chain seq x y z
N MET A 1 -32.24 0.02 -55.24
CA MET A 1 -30.79 0.26 -55.03
C MET A 1 -30.61 0.58 -53.55
N ALA A 2 -29.99 -0.31 -52.77
CA ALA A 2 -29.74 -0.06 -51.36
C ALA A 2 -28.52 0.86 -51.23
N THR A 3 -28.69 2.01 -50.57
CA THR A 3 -27.62 2.98 -50.33
C THR A 3 -26.59 2.36 -49.38
N GLN A 4 -25.36 2.16 -49.85
CA GLN A 4 -24.28 1.70 -49.00
C GLN A 4 -24.03 2.76 -47.91
N PRO A 5 -24.01 2.40 -46.62
CA PRO A 5 -23.69 3.34 -45.56
C PRO A 5 -22.28 3.88 -45.77
N SER A 6 -22.11 5.20 -45.58
CA SER A 6 -20.80 5.84 -45.71
C SER A 6 -19.82 5.19 -44.73
N PRO A 7 -18.61 4.82 -45.17
CA PRO A 7 -17.61 4.23 -44.29
C PRO A 7 -17.31 5.20 -43.16
N ARG A 8 -17.35 4.70 -41.92
CA ARG A 8 -16.95 5.49 -40.75
C ARG A 8 -15.44 5.75 -40.84
N PRO A 9 -14.97 6.97 -40.55
CA PRO A 9 -13.54 7.24 -40.53
C PRO A 9 -12.84 6.32 -39.53
N ALA A 10 -11.66 5.83 -39.89
CA ALA A 10 -10.79 5.14 -38.96
C ALA A 10 -10.39 6.08 -37.82
N TYR A 11 -10.24 5.55 -36.61
CA TYR A 11 -9.71 6.31 -35.49
C TYR A 11 -8.27 6.76 -35.80
N GLN A 12 -7.92 7.97 -35.39
CA GLN A 12 -6.56 8.47 -35.55
C GLN A 12 -5.70 7.93 -34.39
N LEU A 13 -4.56 7.35 -34.73
CA LEU A 13 -3.53 6.95 -33.78
C LEU A 13 -2.37 7.95 -33.80
N PRO A 14 -1.61 8.10 -32.70
CA PRO A 14 -0.30 8.74 -32.76
C PRO A 14 0.62 8.05 -33.78
N SER A 15 1.67 8.75 -34.22
CA SER A 15 2.64 8.16 -35.14
C SER A 15 3.31 6.92 -34.51
N SER A 16 3.69 5.95 -35.34
CA SER A 16 4.42 4.75 -34.88
C SER A 16 5.69 5.11 -34.10
N GLN A 17 6.36 6.20 -34.49
CA GLN A 17 7.51 6.75 -33.77
C GLN A 17 7.14 7.24 -32.37
N ALA A 18 6.05 8.00 -32.23
CA ALA A 18 5.59 8.50 -30.93
C ALA A 18 5.17 7.34 -30.01
N LEU A 19 4.47 6.34 -30.55
CA LEU A 19 4.10 5.13 -29.80
C LEU A 19 5.34 4.35 -29.36
N GLY A 20 6.32 4.16 -30.27
CA GLY A 20 7.58 3.49 -29.95
C GLY A 20 8.35 4.20 -28.83
N ALA A 21 8.48 5.53 -28.91
CA ALA A 21 9.15 6.32 -27.87
C ALA A 21 8.42 6.23 -26.51
N ALA A 22 7.09 6.27 -26.50
CA ALA A 22 6.29 6.14 -25.29
C ALA A 22 6.46 4.76 -24.64
N VAL A 23 6.46 3.68 -25.43
CA VAL A 23 6.70 2.31 -24.93
C VAL A 23 8.10 2.17 -24.36
N THR A 24 9.13 2.63 -25.07
CA THR A 24 10.52 2.59 -24.56
C THR A 24 10.64 3.34 -23.23
N LYS A 25 10.09 4.56 -23.14
CA LYS A 25 10.10 5.33 -21.90
C LYS A 25 9.40 4.57 -20.76
N ALA A 26 8.21 4.03 -20.99
CA ALA A 26 7.46 3.31 -19.96
C ALA A 26 8.22 2.06 -19.46
N LEU A 27 8.89 1.34 -20.36
CA LEU A 27 9.73 0.19 -20.00
C LEU A 27 10.98 0.60 -19.22
N ASP A 28 11.63 1.70 -19.61
CA ASP A 28 12.79 2.23 -18.88
C ASP A 28 12.39 2.74 -17.49
N ASP A 29 11.28 3.47 -17.37
CA ASP A 29 10.73 3.93 -16.10
C ASP A 29 10.41 2.74 -15.18
N ALA A 30 9.76 1.70 -15.71
CA ALA A 30 9.44 0.48 -14.97
C ALA A 30 10.70 -0.24 -14.48
N ARG A 31 11.71 -0.37 -15.33
CA ARG A 31 13.01 -0.98 -14.96
C ARG A 31 13.71 -0.18 -13.86
N GLN A 32 13.73 1.15 -13.98
CA GLN A 32 14.31 2.02 -12.95
C GLN A 32 13.56 1.90 -11.62
N ALA A 33 12.23 1.83 -11.66
CA ALA A 33 11.42 1.63 -10.46
C ALA A 33 11.72 0.28 -9.78
N THR A 34 11.85 -0.81 -10.55
CA THR A 34 12.25 -2.12 -10.02
C THR A 34 13.66 -2.10 -9.44
N GLU A 35 14.62 -1.44 -10.10
CA GLU A 35 15.98 -1.27 -9.57
C GLU A 35 15.98 -0.54 -8.24
N GLN A 36 15.25 0.57 -8.17
CA GLN A 36 15.13 1.37 -6.96
C GLN A 36 14.45 0.60 -5.84
N LEU A 37 13.41 -0.18 -6.14
CA LEU A 37 12.78 -1.07 -5.16
C LEU A 37 13.79 -2.04 -4.55
N GLY A 38 14.58 -2.75 -5.38
CA GLY A 38 15.60 -3.67 -4.90
C GLY A 38 16.63 -3.00 -4.00
N ARG A 39 17.09 -1.78 -4.35
CA ARG A 39 18.02 -1.00 -3.52
C ARG A 39 17.41 -0.61 -2.18
N VAL A 40 16.19 -0.08 -2.18
CA VAL A 40 15.48 0.32 -0.97
C VAL A 40 15.29 -0.89 -0.05
N MET A 41 14.86 -2.02 -0.59
CA MET A 41 14.64 -3.24 0.20
C MET A 41 15.93 -3.79 0.81
N ALA A 42 17.06 -3.70 0.10
CA ALA A 42 18.38 -4.05 0.66
C ALA A 42 18.77 -3.13 1.84
N VAL A 43 18.57 -1.80 1.72
CA VAL A 43 18.82 -0.84 2.81
C VAL A 43 17.90 -1.10 4.00
N VAL A 44 16.60 -1.29 3.75
CA VAL A 44 15.60 -1.61 4.79
C VAL A 44 15.98 -2.90 5.53
N THR A 45 16.43 -3.92 4.80
CA THR A 45 16.91 -5.18 5.39
C THR A 45 18.11 -4.92 6.31
N ALA A 46 19.11 -4.16 5.87
CA ALA A 46 20.27 -3.84 6.70
C ALA A 46 19.90 -3.02 7.95
N ALA A 47 18.99 -2.05 7.81
CA ALA A 47 18.47 -1.27 8.91
C ALA A 47 17.70 -2.15 9.91
N ALA A 48 16.90 -3.11 9.42
CA ALA A 48 16.15 -4.03 10.26
C ALA A 48 17.08 -4.95 11.08
N VAL A 49 18.15 -5.49 10.47
CA VAL A 49 19.16 -6.28 11.21
C VAL A 49 19.80 -5.46 12.34
N ARG A 50 20.19 -4.21 12.05
CA ARG A 50 20.70 -3.29 13.07
C ARG A 50 19.70 -3.11 14.19
N ASP A 51 18.46 -2.79 13.86
CA ASP A 51 17.42 -2.51 14.84
C ASP A 51 17.13 -3.71 15.74
N VAL A 52 17.07 -4.91 15.16
CA VAL A 52 16.91 -6.17 15.89
C VAL A 52 18.07 -6.38 16.87
N LEU A 53 19.31 -6.27 16.41
CA LEU A 53 20.49 -6.55 17.22
C LEU A 53 20.79 -5.46 18.27
N THR A 54 20.26 -4.25 18.09
CA THR A 54 20.52 -3.11 18.98
C THR A 54 19.32 -2.68 19.82
N GLY A 55 18.15 -3.31 19.65
CA GLY A 55 16.91 -2.85 20.26
C GLY A 55 16.53 -1.43 19.83
N HIS A 56 16.71 -1.13 18.54
CA HIS A 56 16.45 0.19 17.92
C HIS A 56 17.26 1.35 18.53
N GLN A 57 18.43 1.09 19.13
CA GLN A 57 19.29 2.14 19.67
C GLN A 57 20.34 2.57 18.64
N PRO A 58 20.26 3.77 18.04
CA PRO A 58 21.14 4.16 16.94
C PRO A 58 22.62 4.27 17.32
N SER A 59 22.92 4.46 18.61
CA SER A 59 24.28 4.58 19.14
C SER A 59 24.84 3.27 19.71
N ALA A 60 24.07 2.18 19.70
CA ALA A 60 24.57 0.89 20.18
C ALA A 60 25.66 0.35 19.25
N LEU A 61 26.55 -0.46 19.81
CA LEU A 61 27.56 -1.16 19.03
C LEU A 61 26.87 -2.17 18.11
N PHE A 62 27.31 -2.21 16.85
CA PHE A 62 26.78 -3.08 15.81
C PHE A 62 27.96 -3.74 15.08
N ASP A 63 28.12 -5.05 15.28
CA ASP A 63 29.24 -5.83 14.73
C ASP A 63 28.81 -6.79 13.62
N ALA A 64 27.51 -6.87 13.27
CA ALA A 64 27.05 -7.71 12.18
C ALA A 64 27.52 -7.17 10.82
N ALA A 65 28.13 -8.04 10.03
CA ALA A 65 28.67 -7.74 8.71
C ALA A 65 27.84 -8.34 7.58
N ARG A 66 27.29 -9.55 7.77
CA ARG A 66 26.52 -10.26 6.73
C ARG A 66 25.26 -10.89 7.32
N LEU A 67 24.18 -10.94 6.54
CA LEU A 67 22.93 -11.66 6.87
C LEU A 67 22.72 -12.82 5.89
N GLU A 68 22.32 -13.99 6.39
CA GLU A 68 21.94 -15.11 5.52
C GLU A 68 20.51 -14.95 5.00
N LEU A 69 20.36 -15.08 3.68
CA LEU A 69 19.10 -15.15 2.95
C LEU A 69 19.01 -16.48 2.22
N VAL A 70 17.81 -17.05 2.13
CA VAL A 70 17.51 -18.28 1.37
C VAL A 70 16.41 -18.01 0.37
N GLU A 71 16.58 -18.51 -0.85
CA GLU A 71 15.60 -18.37 -1.93
C GLU A 71 14.39 -19.28 -1.70
N GLY A 72 13.19 -18.71 -1.83
CA GLY A 72 11.91 -19.41 -1.83
C GLY A 72 11.61 -20.12 -3.15
N GLU A 73 10.49 -20.82 -3.22
CA GLU A 73 10.07 -21.51 -4.45
C GLU A 73 9.67 -20.55 -5.58
N ASP A 74 9.30 -19.32 -5.22
CA ASP A 74 8.94 -18.23 -6.12
C ASP A 74 10.13 -17.34 -6.52
N GLY A 75 11.33 -17.63 -6.02
CA GLY A 75 12.53 -16.82 -6.23
C GLY A 75 12.70 -15.66 -5.25
N SER A 76 11.75 -15.45 -4.33
CA SER A 76 11.83 -14.42 -3.29
C SER A 76 12.83 -14.82 -2.21
N LEU A 77 13.57 -13.86 -1.63
CA LEU A 77 14.52 -14.13 -0.55
C LEU A 77 13.91 -14.00 0.85
N PHE A 78 14.29 -14.91 1.75
CA PHE A 78 13.85 -14.93 3.14
C PHE A 78 15.02 -14.99 4.12
N PRO A 79 15.04 -14.17 5.19
CA PRO A 79 16.09 -14.22 6.19
C PRO A 79 15.94 -15.46 7.05
N THR A 80 17.05 -16.13 7.34
CA THR A 80 17.03 -17.30 8.23
C THR A 80 17.23 -16.94 9.70
N GLY A 81 17.62 -15.69 9.97
CA GLY A 81 18.07 -15.22 11.29
C GLY A 81 19.52 -15.57 11.62
N ARG A 82 20.27 -16.22 10.70
CA ARG A 82 21.73 -16.36 10.77
C ARG A 82 22.43 -15.11 10.23
N TYR A 83 23.51 -14.71 10.89
CA TYR A 83 24.33 -13.59 10.49
C TYR A 83 25.80 -13.85 10.85
N TRP A 84 26.72 -13.08 10.26
CA TRP A 84 28.14 -13.12 10.60
C TRP A 84 28.59 -11.78 11.14
N THR A 85 29.45 -11.79 12.15
CA THR A 85 30.10 -10.58 12.66
C THR A 85 31.23 -10.10 11.75
N GLN A 86 31.78 -8.92 12.01
CA GLN A 86 32.99 -8.40 11.36
C GLN A 86 34.22 -9.31 11.56
N ALA A 87 34.25 -10.09 12.64
CA ALA A 87 35.29 -11.08 12.89
C ALA A 87 35.07 -12.40 12.09
N GLY A 88 33.95 -12.51 11.36
CA GLY A 88 33.57 -13.71 10.62
C GLY A 88 32.89 -14.77 11.48
N GLU A 89 32.55 -14.47 12.74
CA GLU A 89 31.84 -15.40 13.63
C GLU A 89 30.37 -15.52 13.19
N GLU A 90 29.91 -16.74 12.92
CA GLU A 90 28.50 -17.03 12.68
C GLU A 90 27.71 -16.98 13.99
N ARG A 91 26.55 -16.33 13.96
CA ARG A 91 25.62 -16.20 15.08
C ARG A 91 24.18 -16.31 14.60
N THR A 92 23.26 -16.54 15.53
CA THR A 92 21.83 -16.46 15.29
C THR A 92 21.18 -15.33 16.08
N PHE A 93 20.07 -14.78 15.58
CA PHE A 93 19.25 -13.86 16.37
C PHE A 93 18.73 -14.51 17.64
N THR A 94 18.34 -15.79 17.58
CA THR A 94 17.87 -16.53 18.76
C THR A 94 18.88 -16.52 19.90
N GLU A 95 20.17 -16.72 19.60
CA GLU A 95 21.25 -16.63 20.60
C GLU A 95 21.50 -15.19 21.09
N THR A 96 21.22 -14.20 20.26
CA THR A 96 21.58 -12.80 20.54
C THR A 96 20.48 -12.04 21.28
N VAL A 97 19.23 -12.15 20.83
CA VAL A 97 18.09 -11.38 21.35
C VAL A 97 17.02 -12.23 22.03
N GLY A 98 17.14 -13.56 21.98
CA GLY A 98 16.14 -14.49 22.51
C GLY A 98 15.20 -15.02 21.42
N GLN A 99 14.57 -16.16 21.69
CA GLN A 99 13.78 -16.90 20.70
C GLN A 99 12.53 -16.15 20.23
N THR A 100 11.82 -15.49 21.15
CA THR A 100 10.57 -14.78 20.83
C THR A 100 10.86 -13.54 19.98
N GLU A 101 11.84 -12.75 20.38
CA GLU A 101 12.30 -11.55 19.70
C GLU A 101 12.84 -11.90 18.31
N ALA A 102 13.65 -12.96 18.21
CA ALA A 102 14.17 -13.44 16.93
C ALA A 102 13.06 -13.89 15.97
N GLY A 103 12.04 -14.60 16.48
CA GLY A 103 10.91 -15.04 15.66
C GLY A 103 10.12 -13.87 15.06
N ASN A 104 9.81 -12.86 15.88
CA ASN A 104 9.12 -11.64 15.41
C ASN A 104 9.99 -10.86 14.43
N ALA A 105 11.28 -10.70 14.73
CA ALA A 105 12.24 -10.01 13.86
C ALA A 105 12.34 -10.65 12.47
N VAL A 106 12.48 -11.98 12.39
CA VAL A 106 12.53 -12.71 11.12
C VAL A 106 11.20 -12.58 10.37
N HIS A 107 10.07 -12.65 11.07
CA HIS A 107 8.75 -12.49 10.46
C HIS A 107 8.59 -11.09 9.82
N ASP A 108 8.90 -10.04 10.58
CA ASP A 108 8.77 -8.65 10.12
C ASP A 108 9.71 -8.35 8.95
N MET A 109 10.96 -8.85 9.00
CA MET A 109 11.90 -8.69 7.89
C MET A 109 11.49 -9.46 6.64
N SER A 110 10.88 -10.65 6.79
CA SER A 110 10.43 -11.46 5.66
C SER A 110 9.45 -10.72 4.77
N GLY A 111 8.64 -9.82 5.32
CA GLY A 111 7.73 -8.97 4.54
C GLY A 111 8.46 -8.02 3.58
N TRP A 112 9.69 -7.62 3.88
CA TRP A 112 10.49 -6.72 3.05
C TRP A 112 11.46 -7.48 2.15
N THR A 113 12.12 -8.52 2.65
CA THR A 113 13.07 -9.31 1.84
C THR A 113 12.37 -10.09 0.74
N ALA A 114 11.07 -10.36 0.84
CA ALA A 114 10.31 -11.00 -0.24
C ALA A 114 10.33 -10.20 -1.55
N TYR A 115 10.60 -8.89 -1.50
CA TYR A 115 10.80 -8.05 -2.68
C TYR A 115 12.23 -8.12 -3.24
N LEU A 116 13.15 -8.83 -2.58
CA LEU A 116 14.45 -9.21 -3.12
C LEU A 116 14.26 -10.54 -3.85
N ASP A 117 13.95 -10.47 -5.14
CA ASP A 117 13.54 -11.58 -6.00
C ASP A 117 14.30 -11.54 -7.34
N ASP A 118 13.89 -12.36 -8.31
CA ASP A 118 14.51 -12.35 -9.65
C ASP A 118 14.33 -11.00 -10.38
N ALA A 119 13.18 -10.32 -10.21
CA ALA A 119 12.92 -9.04 -10.85
C ALA A 119 13.87 -7.94 -10.35
N THR A 120 14.23 -7.98 -9.08
CA THR A 120 15.16 -7.02 -8.43
C THR A 120 16.60 -7.53 -8.32
N ARG A 121 16.91 -8.73 -8.87
CA ARG A 121 18.20 -9.42 -8.75
C ARG A 121 19.41 -8.55 -9.10
N HIS A 122 19.31 -7.75 -10.14
CA HIS A 122 20.38 -6.86 -10.58
C HIS A 122 20.80 -5.83 -9.51
N ALA A 123 19.90 -5.45 -8.60
CA ALA A 123 20.18 -4.51 -7.52
C ALA A 123 20.81 -5.21 -6.29
N TRP A 124 20.28 -6.36 -5.87
CA TRP A 124 20.72 -7.01 -4.63
C TRP A 124 21.84 -8.04 -4.81
N TYR A 125 21.86 -8.79 -5.91
CA TYR A 125 22.83 -9.88 -6.12
C TYR A 125 24.29 -9.41 -6.06
N PRO A 126 24.68 -8.22 -6.59
CA PRO A 126 26.04 -7.71 -6.44
C PRO A 126 26.49 -7.43 -4.99
N LEU A 127 25.55 -7.38 -4.05
CA LEU A 127 25.78 -7.17 -2.61
C LEU A 127 25.91 -8.48 -1.85
N CYS A 128 25.65 -9.61 -2.51
CA CYS A 128 25.65 -10.93 -1.91
C CYS A 128 26.91 -11.73 -2.25
N GLU A 129 27.28 -12.60 -1.32
CA GLU A 129 28.18 -13.73 -1.56
C GLU A 129 27.32 -15.01 -1.61
N GLU A 130 27.56 -15.89 -2.57
CA GLU A 130 26.86 -17.18 -2.63
C GLU A 130 27.35 -18.11 -1.52
N LEU A 131 26.40 -18.75 -0.84
CA LEU A 131 26.65 -19.74 0.20
C LEU A 131 26.28 -21.14 -0.31
N PRO A 132 26.74 -22.21 0.36
CA PRO A 132 26.21 -23.54 0.12
C PRO A 132 24.68 -23.57 0.34
N ASP A 133 24.00 -24.31 -0.53
CA ASP A 133 22.55 -24.47 -0.46
C ASP A 133 22.06 -24.89 0.94
N ARG A 134 20.90 -24.35 1.32
CA ARG A 134 20.18 -24.72 2.53
C ARG A 134 18.98 -25.58 2.14
N ASP A 135 19.00 -26.84 2.54
CA ASP A 135 17.92 -27.78 2.24
C ASP A 135 17.58 -27.87 0.74
N GLY A 136 18.61 -27.77 -0.10
CA GLY A 136 18.49 -27.81 -1.57
C GLY A 136 18.00 -26.50 -2.20
N ARG A 137 17.98 -25.40 -1.44
CA ARG A 137 17.65 -24.06 -1.93
C ARG A 137 18.88 -23.15 -1.95
N PRO A 138 19.04 -22.29 -2.98
CA PRO A 138 20.11 -21.31 -3.02
C PRO A 138 20.14 -20.43 -1.77
N ALA A 139 21.33 -20.13 -1.29
CA ALA A 139 21.54 -19.29 -0.12
C ALA A 139 22.60 -18.22 -0.39
N TYR A 140 22.44 -17.08 0.26
CA TYR A 140 23.22 -15.89 0.02
C TYR A 140 23.59 -15.22 1.34
N ALA A 141 24.79 -14.64 1.42
CA ALA A 141 25.20 -13.74 2.49
C ALA A 141 25.15 -12.30 1.99
N LEU A 142 24.14 -11.53 2.40
CA LEU A 142 24.00 -10.11 2.08
C LEU A 142 24.99 -9.28 2.91
N ASP A 143 25.86 -8.51 2.26
CA ASP A 143 26.75 -7.54 2.92
C ASP A 143 25.97 -6.33 3.44
N LEU A 144 25.87 -6.23 4.77
CA LEU A 144 25.04 -5.23 5.45
C LEU A 144 25.61 -3.81 5.32
N ALA A 145 26.93 -3.67 5.30
CA ALA A 145 27.56 -2.35 5.18
C ALA A 145 27.39 -1.81 3.75
N ARG A 146 27.57 -2.65 2.74
CA ARG A 146 27.35 -2.28 1.33
C ARG A 146 25.88 -2.00 1.05
N ALA A 147 24.97 -2.82 1.58
CA ALA A 147 23.53 -2.59 1.47
C ALA A 147 23.12 -1.25 2.11
N ALA A 148 23.59 -0.96 3.33
CA ALA A 148 23.30 0.31 4.01
C ALA A 148 23.90 1.55 3.31
N ALA A 149 24.95 1.37 2.49
CA ALA A 149 25.60 2.45 1.75
C ALA A 149 24.95 2.75 0.39
N LEU A 150 23.93 2.00 -0.03
CA LEU A 150 23.21 2.27 -1.28
C LEU A 150 22.55 3.66 -1.20
N THR A 151 22.68 4.40 -2.29
CA THR A 151 21.92 5.64 -2.45
C THR A 151 20.47 5.29 -2.75
N ILE A 152 19.58 5.75 -1.89
CA ILE A 152 18.15 5.75 -2.16
C ILE A 152 17.85 7.11 -2.80
N ASP A 153 17.59 7.11 -4.10
CA ASP A 153 16.99 8.28 -4.74
C ASP A 153 15.68 8.61 -4.01
N GLU A 154 15.61 9.81 -3.42
CA GLU A 154 14.33 10.31 -2.94
C GLU A 154 13.36 10.29 -4.12
N PRO A 155 12.15 9.74 -3.93
CA PRO A 155 11.15 9.82 -4.99
C PRO A 155 11.06 11.29 -5.39
N ALA A 156 11.15 11.57 -6.70
CA ALA A 156 10.96 12.92 -7.20
C ALA A 156 9.73 13.49 -6.49
N PRO A 157 9.82 14.70 -5.88
CA PRO A 157 8.72 15.24 -5.11
C PRO A 157 7.48 15.08 -5.96
N ALA A 158 6.50 14.35 -5.43
CA ALA A 158 5.25 14.07 -6.14
C ALA A 158 4.85 15.38 -6.80
N GLU A 159 4.64 15.37 -8.13
CA GLU A 159 4.33 16.58 -8.89
C GLU A 159 3.39 17.42 -8.03
N PRO A 160 3.72 18.70 -7.76
CA PRO A 160 3.04 19.49 -6.75
C PRO A 160 1.56 19.30 -6.99
N ALA A 161 0.89 18.64 -6.03
CA ALA A 161 -0.50 18.25 -6.15
C ALA A 161 -1.22 19.42 -6.80
N GLY A 162 -1.69 19.19 -8.04
CA GLY A 162 -2.15 20.26 -8.92
C GLY A 162 -3.05 21.21 -8.13
N GLU A 163 -2.90 22.52 -8.36
CA GLU A 163 -3.71 23.61 -7.80
C GLU A 163 -4.64 23.17 -6.66
N LYS A 164 -4.23 23.38 -5.38
CA LYS A 164 -5.02 23.15 -4.15
C LYS A 164 -6.45 22.75 -4.47
N SER A 165 -6.69 21.44 -4.59
CA SER A 165 -7.96 21.02 -5.16
C SER A 165 -9.10 21.60 -4.34
N THR A 166 -9.94 22.39 -4.99
CA THR A 166 -11.07 23.05 -4.35
C THR A 166 -12.11 21.99 -4.05
N MET A 167 -12.03 21.46 -2.83
CA MET A 167 -13.05 20.60 -2.25
C MET A 167 -14.41 21.29 -2.34
N VAL A 168 -15.40 20.60 -2.92
CA VAL A 168 -16.77 21.11 -3.06
C VAL A 168 -17.66 20.36 -2.07
N GLU A 169 -18.52 21.09 -1.37
CA GLU A 169 -19.55 20.49 -0.52
C GLU A 169 -20.72 20.02 -1.38
N VAL A 170 -21.00 18.71 -1.33
CA VAL A 170 -22.08 18.07 -2.08
C VAL A 170 -22.74 16.97 -1.27
N MET A 171 -23.95 16.58 -1.68
CA MET A 171 -24.57 15.36 -1.18
C MET A 171 -24.03 14.16 -1.97
N VAL A 172 -23.71 13.07 -1.28
CA VAL A 172 -23.27 11.81 -1.90
C VAL A 172 -24.15 10.65 -1.49
N CYS A 173 -24.17 9.61 -2.32
CA CYS A 173 -24.94 8.39 -2.12
C CYS A 173 -24.13 7.17 -2.63
N ALA A 174 -24.31 6.00 -2.02
CA ALA A 174 -23.69 4.74 -2.48
C ALA A 174 -24.69 3.57 -2.59
N ASN A 175 -25.94 3.77 -2.19
CA ASN A 175 -26.96 2.71 -2.13
C ASN A 175 -28.34 3.15 -2.65
N ASP A 176 -28.37 4.21 -3.46
CA ASP A 176 -29.57 4.83 -4.05
C ASP A 176 -30.62 5.36 -3.06
N ARG A 177 -30.36 5.28 -1.76
CA ARG A 177 -31.32 5.60 -0.69
C ARG A 177 -30.80 6.64 0.27
N ASP A 178 -29.65 6.38 0.86
CA ASP A 178 -29.10 7.18 1.96
C ASP A 178 -28.15 8.25 1.43
N ARG A 179 -28.37 9.49 1.86
CA ARG A 179 -27.68 10.67 1.33
C ARG A 179 -26.88 11.34 2.43
N TYR A 180 -25.63 11.69 2.15
CA TYR A 180 -24.71 12.24 3.13
C TYR A 180 -24.02 13.52 2.63
N PRO A 181 -23.94 14.59 3.43
CA PRO A 181 -23.11 15.73 3.08
C PRO A 181 -21.63 15.35 3.17
N ALA A 182 -20.84 15.72 2.16
CA ALA A 182 -19.42 15.43 2.10
C ALA A 182 -18.65 16.55 1.41
N LEU A 183 -17.34 16.61 1.66
CA LEU A 183 -16.42 17.31 0.77
C LEU A 183 -15.92 16.33 -0.29
N VAL A 184 -15.97 16.75 -1.54
CA VAL A 184 -15.49 15.96 -2.69
C VAL A 184 -14.47 16.79 -3.45
N ASP A 185 -13.36 16.16 -3.80
CA ASP A 185 -12.43 16.66 -4.79
C ASP A 185 -12.92 16.23 -6.19
N PRO A 186 -13.33 17.16 -7.08
CA PRO A 186 -13.76 16.79 -8.43
C PRO A 186 -12.67 16.12 -9.28
N ALA A 187 -11.39 16.28 -8.93
CA ALA A 187 -10.28 15.61 -9.61
C ALA A 187 -10.02 14.19 -9.07
N ASP A 188 -10.46 13.87 -7.84
CA ASP A 188 -10.29 12.55 -7.22
C ASP A 188 -11.48 11.63 -7.54
N GLN A 189 -11.52 11.16 -8.78
CA GLN A 189 -12.56 10.25 -9.28
C GLN A 189 -11.97 8.95 -9.86
N ARG A 190 -12.66 7.82 -9.64
CA ARG A 190 -12.39 6.52 -10.28
C ARG A 190 -13.65 6.06 -11.01
N ASP A 191 -13.59 5.94 -12.34
CA ASP A 191 -14.73 5.58 -13.19
C ASP A 191 -15.98 6.48 -13.02
N GLY A 192 -15.74 7.75 -12.65
CA GLY A 192 -16.79 8.75 -12.37
C GLY A 192 -17.37 8.69 -10.95
N TYR A 193 -16.97 7.72 -10.13
CA TYR A 193 -17.26 7.70 -8.70
C TYR A 193 -16.28 8.59 -7.94
N VAL A 194 -16.77 9.24 -6.89
CA VAL A 194 -16.02 10.22 -6.10
C VAL A 194 -15.46 9.59 -4.83
N ARG A 195 -14.42 10.18 -4.24
CA ARG A 195 -13.95 9.85 -2.89
C ARG A 195 -14.40 10.90 -1.86
N PRO A 196 -15.54 10.71 -1.17
CA PRO A 196 -16.08 11.70 -0.25
C PRO A 196 -15.33 11.76 1.10
N TRP A 197 -15.24 12.96 1.66
CA TRP A 197 -14.66 13.23 2.98
C TRP A 197 -15.72 13.73 3.97
N PHE A 198 -16.06 12.87 4.93
CA PHE A 198 -17.15 13.08 5.87
C PHE A 198 -16.66 13.65 7.20
N ASP A 199 -17.45 14.54 7.81
CA ASP A 199 -17.25 14.89 9.22
C ASP A 199 -17.65 13.73 10.15
N LEU A 200 -17.20 13.77 11.41
CA LEU A 200 -17.45 12.68 12.35
C LEU A 200 -18.94 12.45 12.65
N ALA A 201 -19.78 13.48 12.58
CA ALA A 201 -21.21 13.35 12.80
C ALA A 201 -21.85 12.53 11.67
N THR A 202 -21.44 12.78 10.44
CA THR A 202 -21.89 12.08 9.24
C THR A 202 -21.37 10.64 9.24
N VAL A 203 -20.11 10.39 9.62
CA VAL A 203 -19.57 9.03 9.79
C VAL A 203 -20.39 8.22 10.79
N ARG A 204 -20.81 8.82 11.92
CA ARG A 204 -21.69 8.14 12.89
C ARG A 204 -23.06 7.78 12.30
N ARG A 205 -23.59 8.61 11.40
CA ARG A 205 -24.84 8.31 10.70
C ARG A 205 -24.64 7.13 9.74
N ILE A 206 -23.60 7.16 8.91
CA ILE A 206 -23.22 6.05 8.02
C ILE A 206 -23.03 4.75 8.81
N ALA A 207 -22.36 4.80 9.97
CA ALA A 207 -22.21 3.65 10.87
C ALA A 207 -23.55 3.09 11.36
N ALA A 208 -24.47 3.94 11.80
CA ALA A 208 -25.80 3.50 12.22
C ALA A 208 -26.61 2.88 11.06
N ASP A 209 -26.52 3.47 9.86
CA ASP A 209 -27.24 3.02 8.67
C ASP A 209 -26.70 1.68 8.16
N THR A 210 -25.39 1.56 7.97
CA THR A 210 -24.73 0.33 7.50
C THR A 210 -24.94 -0.83 8.48
N GLN A 211 -24.90 -0.58 9.79
CA GLN A 211 -25.21 -1.61 10.79
C GLN A 211 -26.69 -2.02 10.77
N ARG A 212 -27.61 -1.09 10.48
CA ARG A 212 -29.04 -1.41 10.30
C ARG A 212 -29.24 -2.27 9.06
N ASP A 213 -28.61 -1.92 7.95
CA ASP A 213 -28.71 -2.67 6.70
C ASP A 213 -28.07 -4.05 6.82
N ALA A 214 -26.92 -4.19 7.49
CA ALA A 214 -26.31 -5.49 7.76
C ALA A 214 -27.20 -6.38 8.65
N ARG A 215 -27.95 -5.81 9.61
CA ARG A 215 -28.95 -6.58 10.38
C ARG A 215 -30.12 -7.06 9.52
N GLN A 216 -30.51 -6.27 8.53
CA GLN A 216 -31.63 -6.58 7.65
C GLN A 216 -31.26 -7.57 6.53
N HIS A 217 -30.05 -7.44 5.97
CA HIS A 217 -29.63 -8.12 4.74
C HIS A 217 -28.49 -9.13 4.96
N GLY A 218 -27.96 -9.21 6.18
CA GLY A 218 -26.82 -10.05 6.55
C GLY A 218 -25.47 -9.38 6.29
N HIS A 219 -24.48 -9.75 7.10
CA HIS A 219 -23.13 -9.22 7.02
C HIS A 219 -22.42 -9.53 5.70
N GLY A 220 -22.70 -10.68 5.07
CA GLY A 220 -22.09 -11.04 3.78
C GLY A 220 -22.46 -10.14 2.60
N SER A 221 -23.44 -9.24 2.76
CA SER A 221 -23.94 -8.36 1.69
C SER A 221 -23.64 -6.88 1.92
N ILE A 222 -23.30 -6.48 3.16
CA ILE A 222 -23.20 -5.08 3.57
C ILE A 222 -21.97 -4.92 4.45
N ASP A 223 -20.99 -4.16 3.95
CA ASP A 223 -19.87 -3.68 4.74
C ASP A 223 -20.37 -2.76 5.86
N THR A 224 -19.73 -2.79 7.03
CA THR A 224 -20.16 -1.98 8.18
C THR A 224 -19.12 -0.99 8.63
N VAL A 225 -19.59 0.21 9.01
CA VAL A 225 -18.76 1.23 9.63
C VAL A 225 -18.96 1.20 11.14
N HIS A 226 -17.86 1.31 11.88
CA HIS A 226 -17.85 1.38 13.34
C HIS A 226 -17.12 2.62 13.80
N VAL A 227 -17.72 3.35 14.74
CA VAL A 227 -17.09 4.52 15.38
C VAL A 227 -16.86 4.18 16.84
N LEU A 228 -15.61 3.93 17.20
CA LEU A 228 -15.20 3.65 18.56
C LEU A 228 -14.71 4.95 19.20
N SER A 229 -15.09 5.20 20.46
CA SER A 229 -14.64 6.37 21.20
C SER A 229 -14.20 5.96 22.60
N GLY A 230 -13.04 6.44 23.04
CA GLY A 230 -12.45 6.05 24.32
C GLY A 230 -11.47 7.08 24.84
N ARG A 231 -10.90 6.80 26.02
CA ARG A 231 -9.81 7.58 26.60
C ARG A 231 -8.56 6.71 26.72
N VAL A 232 -7.43 7.20 26.21
CA VAL A 232 -6.11 6.59 26.38
C VAL A 232 -5.21 7.66 26.97
N ASN A 233 -4.56 7.37 28.10
CA ASN A 233 -3.72 8.34 28.81
C ASN A 233 -4.39 9.70 29.07
N ARG A 234 -5.69 9.67 29.42
CA ARG A 234 -6.57 10.84 29.63
C ARG A 234 -6.92 11.64 28.37
N THR A 235 -6.33 11.33 27.22
CA THR A 235 -6.69 11.91 25.92
C THR A 235 -7.89 11.17 25.34
N ARG A 236 -8.86 11.89 24.76
CA ARG A 236 -9.99 11.29 24.07
C ARG A 236 -9.56 10.89 22.67
N HIS A 237 -9.81 9.65 22.29
CA HIS A 237 -9.57 9.13 20.95
C HIS A 237 -10.87 8.69 20.30
N THR A 238 -10.93 8.85 18.98
CA THR A 238 -11.98 8.29 18.14
C THR A 238 -11.31 7.50 17.03
N VAL A 239 -11.75 6.26 16.85
CA VAL A 239 -11.28 5.36 15.80
C VAL A 239 -12.46 5.03 14.92
N VAL A 240 -12.29 5.17 13.61
CA VAL A 240 -13.28 4.78 12.61
C VAL A 240 -12.76 3.53 11.91
N LEU A 241 -13.60 2.50 11.86
CA LEU A 241 -13.30 1.23 11.23
C LEU A 241 -14.29 0.97 10.10
N VAL A 242 -13.82 0.41 8.99
CA VAL A 242 -14.66 -0.21 7.96
C VAL A 242 -14.39 -1.71 7.99
N VAL A 243 -15.45 -2.51 8.00
CA VAL A 243 -15.36 -3.97 7.97
C VAL A 243 -15.97 -4.49 6.67
N CYS A 244 -15.13 -5.02 5.79
CA CYS A 244 -15.54 -5.74 4.59
C CYS A 244 -15.74 -7.23 4.90
N TRP A 245 -16.98 -7.61 5.18
CA TRP A 245 -17.32 -8.96 5.63
C TRP A 245 -17.10 -10.03 4.57
N MET A 246 -17.22 -9.67 3.29
CA MET A 246 -16.94 -10.59 2.19
C MET A 246 -15.49 -11.05 2.17
N TRP A 247 -14.55 -10.21 2.62
CA TRP A 247 -13.12 -10.56 2.65
C TRP A 247 -12.76 -11.44 3.84
N LEU A 248 -13.53 -11.38 4.94
CA LEU A 248 -13.26 -12.15 6.16
C LEU A 248 -13.31 -13.66 5.92
N GLY A 249 -14.16 -14.11 4.99
CA GLY A 249 -14.29 -15.52 4.62
C GLY A 249 -13.37 -15.99 3.48
N GLY A 250 -12.49 -15.11 2.95
CA GLY A 250 -11.67 -15.41 1.78
C GLY A 250 -10.17 -15.14 1.99
N ASP A 251 -9.44 -15.10 0.89
CA ASP A 251 -7.97 -14.98 0.87
C ASP A 251 -7.46 -13.59 1.27
N ARG A 252 -8.35 -12.61 1.48
CA ARG A 252 -8.04 -11.22 1.87
C ARG A 252 -8.48 -10.89 3.30
N ARG A 253 -8.59 -11.89 4.17
CA ARG A 253 -9.10 -11.74 5.54
C ARG A 253 -8.34 -10.71 6.37
N GLU A 254 -7.05 -10.53 6.13
CA GLU A 254 -6.18 -9.55 6.77
C GLU A 254 -6.50 -8.10 6.35
N GLN A 255 -7.18 -7.93 5.22
CA GLN A 255 -7.62 -6.64 4.70
C GLN A 255 -9.10 -6.37 5.03
N ALA A 256 -9.79 -7.33 5.67
CA ALA A 256 -11.23 -7.23 5.95
C ALA A 256 -11.57 -6.11 6.93
N VAL A 257 -10.60 -5.55 7.65
CA VAL A 257 -10.79 -4.41 8.55
C VAL A 257 -9.81 -3.32 8.19
N GLU A 258 -10.35 -2.14 7.86
CA GLU A 258 -9.57 -0.94 7.60
C GLU A 258 -9.77 0.05 8.76
N VAL A 259 -8.66 0.59 9.29
CA VAL A 259 -8.67 1.70 10.23
C VAL A 259 -8.54 3.00 9.46
N LEU A 260 -9.56 3.85 9.50
CA LEU A 260 -9.55 5.12 8.75
C LEU A 260 -8.94 6.24 9.59
N PRO A 261 -7.76 6.77 9.20
CA PRO A 261 -7.23 7.97 9.84
C PRO A 261 -8.05 9.20 9.43
N PRO A 262 -8.25 10.19 10.33
CA PRO A 262 -8.79 11.48 9.92
C PRO A 262 -7.77 12.25 9.07
N SER A 263 -8.26 13.10 8.17
CA SER A 263 -7.46 14.14 7.51
C SER A 263 -6.97 15.19 8.54
N ALA A 264 -6.14 16.13 8.07
CA ALA A 264 -5.73 17.29 8.87
C ALA A 264 -6.92 18.11 9.43
N ASP A 265 -8.06 18.09 8.73
CA ASP A 265 -9.30 18.77 9.13
C ASP A 265 -10.26 17.88 9.94
N GLY A 266 -9.84 16.66 10.32
CA GLY A 266 -10.66 15.76 11.12
C GLY A 266 -11.76 15.02 10.34
N ARG A 267 -11.62 14.91 9.00
CA ARG A 267 -12.60 14.24 8.12
C ARG A 267 -12.15 12.84 7.72
N TYR A 268 -13.08 11.96 7.38
CA TYR A 268 -12.81 10.55 7.07
C TYR A 268 -13.29 10.18 5.67
N ALA A 269 -12.45 9.46 4.93
CA ALA A 269 -12.79 8.93 3.60
C ALA A 269 -13.39 7.50 3.72
N VAL A 270 -14.67 7.41 4.07
CA VAL A 270 -15.34 6.11 4.34
C VAL A 270 -15.59 5.34 3.05
N GLY A 271 -15.06 4.13 2.95
CA GLY A 271 -15.25 3.22 1.80
C GLY A 271 -14.37 3.53 0.58
N GLY A 272 -13.58 4.62 0.63
CA GLY A 272 -12.68 5.00 -0.46
C GLY A 272 -13.38 4.99 -1.83
N PHE A 273 -12.75 4.32 -2.81
CA PHE A 273 -13.37 4.02 -4.09
C PHE A 273 -14.01 2.63 -4.16
N ASP A 274 -13.87 1.81 -3.12
CA ASP A 274 -14.44 0.46 -3.09
C ASP A 274 -15.95 0.50 -2.86
N TRP A 275 -16.42 1.60 -2.26
CA TRP A 275 -17.83 1.96 -2.23
C TRP A 275 -18.06 2.94 -3.37
N CYS A 276 -18.93 2.58 -4.32
CA CYS A 276 -19.27 3.35 -5.52
C CYS A 276 -20.02 4.65 -5.21
N TRP A 277 -19.41 5.54 -4.43
CA TRP A 277 -19.98 6.83 -4.06
C TRP A 277 -20.13 7.70 -5.30
N TYR A 278 -21.31 8.29 -5.46
CA TYR A 278 -21.55 9.29 -6.49
C TYR A 278 -22.13 10.56 -5.87
N ALA A 279 -21.77 11.71 -6.43
CA ALA A 279 -22.32 13.00 -6.05
C ALA A 279 -23.74 13.17 -6.59
N LEU A 280 -24.52 14.01 -5.93
CA LEU A 280 -25.87 14.36 -6.31
C LEU A 280 -25.95 15.83 -6.75
N ASP A 281 -26.74 16.11 -7.78
CA ASP A 281 -27.07 17.48 -8.19
C ASP A 281 -28.08 18.14 -7.23
N GLY A 282 -28.48 19.38 -7.54
CA GLY A 282 -29.45 20.13 -6.72
C GLY A 282 -30.85 19.49 -6.66
N ASP A 283 -31.19 18.65 -7.64
CA ASP A 283 -32.44 17.88 -7.72
C ASP A 283 -32.27 16.45 -7.16
N LEU A 284 -31.10 16.16 -6.58
CA LEU A 284 -30.72 14.89 -5.98
C LEU A 284 -30.61 13.73 -6.98
N ASN A 285 -30.32 14.03 -8.25
CA ASN A 285 -29.98 13.03 -9.26
C ASN A 285 -28.48 12.69 -9.22
N PRO A 286 -28.10 11.42 -9.48
CA PRO A 286 -26.69 11.02 -9.59
C PRO A 286 -25.92 11.79 -10.66
N GLN A 287 -24.72 12.26 -10.32
CA GLN A 287 -23.74 12.82 -11.26
C GLN A 287 -22.53 11.89 -11.39
N ILE A 288 -22.49 11.12 -12.49
CA ILE A 288 -21.40 10.20 -12.82
C ILE A 288 -21.00 10.43 -14.28
N PRO A 289 -19.84 11.06 -14.58
CA PRO A 289 -18.88 11.61 -13.63
C PRO A 289 -19.39 12.87 -12.92
N PHE A 290 -18.84 13.16 -11.74
CA PHE A 290 -19.15 14.38 -11.02
C PHE A 290 -18.54 15.60 -11.72
N ARG A 291 -19.37 16.62 -11.97
CA ARG A 291 -18.96 17.90 -12.56
C ARG A 291 -19.65 19.02 -11.77
N PRO A 292 -18.93 19.70 -10.85
CA PRO A 292 -19.54 20.79 -10.09
C PRO A 292 -20.06 21.86 -11.04
N ALA A 293 -21.19 22.47 -10.69
CA ALA A 293 -21.70 23.61 -11.42
C ALA A 293 -20.64 24.75 -11.37
N PRO A 294 -20.47 25.50 -12.47
CA PRO A 294 -19.55 26.63 -12.53
C PRO A 294 -19.98 27.78 -11.60
#